data_AF-A0A9E5NB35-F1
#
_entry.id   AF-A0A9E5NB35-F1
#
_cell.length_a   1.000
_cell.length_b   1.000
_cell.length_c   1.000
_cell.angle_alpha   90.00
_cell.angle_beta   90.00
_cell.angle_gamma   90.00
#
_symmetry.space_group_name_H-M   'P 1'
#
loop_
_entity.id
_entity.type
_entity.pdbx_description
1 polymer ?
#
loop_
_entity_poly.entity_id
_entity_poly.type
_entity_poly.pdbx_seq_one_letter_code
_entity_poly.pdbx_strand_id
1 'polypeptide(L)'
;MCRMGLASDLDAREQGSRLLEQHEDLRKQLLELRRVTSLQLEADSPRAWETILQQKQHLLDQLEAVDTEALFLHTQRVMNNLPRDLNGEWAERLSSRQEENVALMEEVVRIEADAAARLNSQIREVRLALAKTQRNAQVSGAYRGRSAATPRFLDSKR
;
A
#
# COMPACT_ATOMS: atom_id res chain seq x y z
N MET A 1 -34.48 -41.04 -18.56
CA MET A 1 -33.06 -40.74 -18.23
C MET A 1 -32.94 -39.23 -17.96
N CYS A 2 -33.13 -38.77 -16.72
CA CYS A 2 -33.13 -37.33 -16.38
C CYS A 2 -32.53 -37.05 -14.99
N ARG A 3 -31.37 -37.63 -14.64
CA ARG A 3 -30.74 -37.39 -13.31
C ARG A 3 -29.30 -36.87 -13.35
N MET A 4 -28.63 -36.82 -14.51
CA MET A 4 -27.23 -36.35 -14.57
C MET A 4 -27.07 -34.83 -14.58
N GLY A 5 -28.05 -34.04 -15.03
CA GLY A 5 -27.94 -32.56 -15.06
C GLY A 5 -28.03 -31.88 -13.69
N LEU A 6 -28.85 -32.40 -12.77
CA LEU A 6 -29.05 -31.76 -11.46
C LEU A 6 -27.81 -31.82 -10.57
N ALA A 7 -26.95 -32.84 -10.71
CA ALA A 7 -25.73 -32.99 -9.92
C ALA A 7 -24.63 -32.02 -10.38
N SER A 8 -24.49 -31.78 -11.69
CA SER A 8 -23.55 -30.79 -12.22
C SER A 8 -23.98 -29.35 -11.91
N ASP A 9 -25.30 -29.10 -11.86
CA ASP A 9 -25.84 -27.78 -11.58
C ASP A 9 -25.69 -27.38 -10.11
N LEU A 10 -25.78 -28.35 -9.18
CA LEU A 10 -25.53 -28.16 -7.75
C LEU A 10 -24.04 -27.89 -7.49
N ASP A 11 -23.14 -28.64 -8.11
CA ASP A 11 -21.69 -28.47 -7.96
C ASP A 11 -21.23 -27.10 -8.50
N ALA A 12 -21.77 -26.65 -9.63
CA ALA A 12 -21.49 -25.32 -10.18
C ALA A 12 -21.94 -24.18 -9.25
N ARG A 13 -23.09 -24.33 -8.59
CA ARG A 13 -23.60 -23.33 -7.62
C ARG A 13 -22.78 -23.30 -6.33
N GLU A 14 -22.37 -24.46 -5.82
CA GLU A 14 -21.51 -24.54 -4.64
C GLU A 14 -20.13 -23.94 -4.92
N GLN A 15 -19.55 -24.21 -6.09
CA GLN A 15 -18.30 -23.60 -6.53
C GLN A 15 -18.42 -22.08 -6.68
N GLY A 16 -19.49 -21.60 -7.31
CA GLY A 16 -19.78 -20.17 -7.43
C GLY A 16 -19.93 -19.47 -6.08
N SER A 17 -20.60 -20.11 -5.11
CA SER A 17 -20.75 -19.56 -3.76
C SER A 17 -19.40 -19.45 -3.04
N ARG A 18 -18.56 -20.47 -3.13
CA ARG A 18 -17.21 -20.46 -2.53
C ARG A 18 -16.32 -19.39 -3.15
N LEU A 19 -16.36 -19.25 -4.48
CA LEU A 19 -15.65 -18.20 -5.18
C LEU A 19 -16.12 -16.81 -4.74
N LEU A 20 -17.43 -16.63 -4.60
CA LEU A 20 -17.99 -15.35 -4.13
C LEU A 20 -17.52 -15.02 -2.71
N GLU A 21 -17.50 -16.00 -1.79
CA GLU A 21 -16.96 -15.84 -0.44
C GLU A 21 -15.48 -15.44 -0.48
N GLN A 22 -14.66 -16.12 -1.29
CA GLN A 22 -13.24 -15.78 -1.46
C GLN A 22 -13.05 -14.36 -2.00
N HIS A 23 -13.86 -13.94 -2.98
CA HIS A 23 -13.85 -12.59 -3.51
C HIS A 23 -14.28 -11.54 -2.46
N GLU A 24 -15.27 -11.84 -1.62
CA GLU A 24 -15.70 -10.96 -0.54
C GLU A 24 -14.65 -10.82 0.56
N ASP A 25 -13.95 -11.90 0.91
CA ASP A 25 -12.88 -11.86 1.89
C ASP A 25 -11.66 -11.08 1.37
N LEU A 26 -11.29 -11.31 0.10
CA LEU A 26 -10.29 -10.49 -0.59
C LEU A 26 -10.70 -9.01 -0.58
N ARG A 27 -11.97 -8.70 -0.84
CA ARG A 27 -12.47 -7.33 -0.81
C ARG A 27 -12.28 -6.67 0.55
N LYS A 28 -12.59 -7.37 1.65
CA LYS A 28 -12.40 -6.85 3.01
C LYS A 28 -10.93 -6.55 3.28
N GLN A 29 -10.03 -7.46 2.91
CA GLN A 29 -8.59 -7.27 3.06
C GLN A 29 -8.09 -6.06 2.24
N LEU A 30 -8.56 -5.90 0.99
CA LEU A 30 -8.21 -4.77 0.15
C LEU A 30 -8.75 -3.43 0.68
N LEU A 31 -9.96 -3.41 1.24
CA LEU A 31 -10.52 -2.22 1.90
C LEU A 31 -9.73 -1.82 3.15
N GLU A 32 -9.30 -2.82 3.93
CA GLU A 32 -8.45 -2.58 5.09
C GLU A 32 -7.07 -2.08 4.67
N LEU A 33 -6.47 -2.69 3.66
CA LEU A 33 -5.20 -2.24 3.09
C LEU A 33 -5.32 -0.81 2.61
N ARG A 34 -6.34 -0.49 1.79
CA ARG A 34 -6.63 0.87 1.33
C ARG A 34 -6.68 1.86 2.50
N ARG A 35 -7.41 1.53 3.57
CA ARG A 35 -7.49 2.37 4.77
C ARG A 35 -6.12 2.60 5.41
N VAL A 36 -5.35 1.54 5.64
CA VAL A 36 -4.02 1.62 6.26
C VAL A 36 -3.06 2.42 5.38
N THR A 37 -3.10 2.22 4.06
CA THR A 37 -2.30 2.99 3.11
C THR A 37 -2.71 4.47 3.07
N SER A 38 -3.98 4.81 3.28
CA SER A 38 -4.39 6.21 3.40
C SER A 38 -3.89 6.84 4.71
N LEU A 39 -3.92 6.11 5.83
CA LEU A 39 -3.41 6.59 7.12
C LEU A 39 -1.92 6.96 7.06
N GLN A 40 -1.14 6.32 6.18
CA GLN A 40 0.27 6.69 5.98
C GLN A 40 0.44 8.13 5.48
N LEU A 41 -0.53 8.65 4.72
CA LEU A 41 -0.55 10.05 4.27
C LEU A 41 -0.94 11.02 5.40
N GLU A 42 -1.47 10.54 6.51
CA GLU A 42 -1.88 11.39 7.64
C GLU A 42 -0.93 11.23 8.84
N ALA A 43 0.08 10.36 8.73
CA ALA A 43 0.96 10.04 9.83
C ALA A 43 2.00 11.15 10.07
N ASP A 44 1.90 11.77 11.24
CA ASP A 44 2.74 12.90 11.65
C ASP A 44 3.83 12.54 12.66
N SER A 45 3.83 11.30 13.16
CA SER A 45 4.80 10.84 14.17
C SER A 45 5.51 9.54 13.77
N PRO A 46 6.78 9.35 14.14
CA PRO A 46 7.53 8.13 13.84
C PRO A 46 6.85 6.85 14.38
N ARG A 47 6.25 6.92 15.57
CA ARG A 47 5.55 5.79 16.19
C ARG A 47 4.28 5.39 15.43
N ALA A 48 3.53 6.38 14.92
CA ALA A 48 2.38 6.13 14.06
C ALA A 48 2.84 5.49 12.74
N TRP A 49 3.91 6.00 12.14
CA TRP A 49 4.52 5.43 10.94
C TRP A 49 4.91 3.96 11.11
N GLU A 50 5.61 3.62 12.19
CA GLU A 50 6.02 2.24 12.47
C GLU A 50 4.82 1.30 12.63
N THR A 51 3.78 1.74 13.34
CA THR A 51 2.54 0.97 13.52
C THR A 51 1.83 0.72 12.19
N ILE A 52 1.73 1.75 11.35
CA ILE A 52 1.10 1.66 10.02
C ILE A 52 1.89 0.71 9.11
N LEU A 53 3.21 0.78 9.12
CA LEU A 53 4.07 -0.12 8.32
C LEU A 53 3.92 -1.58 8.76
N GLN A 54 3.86 -1.85 10.07
CA GLN A 54 3.62 -3.20 10.58
C GLN A 54 2.25 -3.74 10.16
N GLN A 55 1.19 -2.93 10.31
CA GLN A 55 -0.17 -3.31 9.88
C GLN A 55 -0.24 -3.58 8.37
N LYS A 56 0.38 -2.72 7.57
CA LYS A 56 0.44 -2.86 6.12
C LYS A 56 1.19 -4.13 5.71
N GLN A 57 2.35 -4.40 6.32
CA GLN A 57 3.10 -5.62 6.01
C GLN A 57 2.27 -6.86 6.31
N HIS A 58 1.60 -6.89 7.47
CA HIS A 58 0.72 -8.01 7.83
C HIS A 58 -0.40 -8.24 6.80
N LEU A 59 -1.03 -7.16 6.32
CA LEU A 59 -2.08 -7.26 5.29
C LEU A 59 -1.53 -7.71 3.94
N LEU A 60 -0.32 -7.27 3.57
CA LEU A 60 0.35 -7.73 2.35
C LEU A 60 0.71 -9.21 2.43
N ASP A 61 1.20 -9.69 3.58
CA ASP A 61 1.49 -11.11 3.80
C ASP A 61 0.21 -11.96 3.68
N GLN A 62 -0.92 -11.46 4.20
CA GLN A 62 -2.23 -12.12 4.05
C GLN A 62 -2.70 -12.15 2.60
N LEU A 63 -2.52 -11.05 1.87
CA LEU A 63 -2.91 -10.95 0.45
C LEU A 63 -2.00 -11.79 -0.45
N GLU A 64 -0.71 -11.91 -0.14
CA GLU A 64 0.21 -12.79 -0.87
C GLU A 64 -0.16 -14.27 -0.66
N ALA A 65 -0.65 -14.63 0.52
CA ALA A 65 -1.19 -15.97 0.78
C ALA A 65 -2.47 -16.25 -0.04
N VAL A 66 -3.19 -15.22 -0.47
CA VAL A 66 -4.26 -15.35 -1.46
C VAL A 66 -3.63 -15.31 -2.85
N ASP A 67 -3.62 -16.45 -3.53
CA ASP A 67 -3.21 -16.49 -4.94
C ASP A 67 -4.28 -15.80 -5.80
N THR A 68 -4.21 -14.46 -5.86
CA THR A 68 -5.19 -13.59 -6.53
C THR A 68 -5.27 -13.87 -8.02
N GLU A 69 -4.15 -14.20 -8.65
CA GLU A 69 -4.09 -14.62 -10.05
C GLU A 69 -4.84 -15.94 -10.25
N ALA A 70 -4.57 -16.95 -9.42
CA ALA A 70 -5.29 -18.21 -9.49
C ALA A 70 -6.79 -18.03 -9.21
N LEU A 71 -7.16 -17.18 -8.25
CA LEU A 71 -8.55 -16.86 -7.94
C LEU A 71 -9.27 -16.28 -9.17
N PHE A 72 -8.69 -15.26 -9.81
CA PHE A 72 -9.30 -14.62 -10.99
C PHE A 72 -9.34 -15.56 -12.20
N LEU A 73 -8.29 -16.35 -12.43
CA LEU A 73 -8.28 -17.37 -13.48
C LEU A 73 -9.30 -18.49 -13.21
N HIS A 74 -9.52 -18.85 -11.95
CA HIS A 74 -10.53 -19.83 -11.57
C HIS A 74 -11.93 -19.28 -11.79
N THR A 75 -12.20 -18.05 -11.36
CA THR A 75 -13.45 -17.34 -11.61
C THR A 75 -13.75 -17.24 -13.10
N GLN A 76 -12.79 -16.82 -13.92
CA GLN A 76 -12.98 -16.74 -15.37
C GLN A 76 -13.28 -18.12 -15.99
N ARG A 77 -12.62 -19.18 -15.53
CA ARG A 77 -12.88 -20.56 -15.97
C ARG A 77 -14.29 -21.02 -15.59
N VAL A 78 -14.74 -20.74 -14.37
CA VAL A 78 -16.09 -21.11 -13.91
C VAL A 78 -17.15 -20.34 -14.69
N MET A 79 -16.95 -19.04 -14.90
CA MET A 79 -17.85 -18.18 -15.68
C MET A 79 -17.97 -18.61 -17.15
N ASN A 80 -16.88 -19.07 -17.77
CA ASN A 80 -16.88 -19.51 -19.17
C ASN A 80 -17.53 -20.88 -19.39
N ASN A 81 -17.53 -21.75 -18.38
CA ASN A 81 -18.07 -23.12 -18.48
C ASN A 81 -19.51 -23.23 -17.95
N LEU A 82 -20.14 -22.09 -17.69
CA LEU A 82 -21.40 -21.98 -16.99
C LEU A 82 -22.57 -22.22 -17.96
N PRO A 83 -23.53 -23.10 -17.64
CA PRO A 83 -24.72 -23.31 -18.45
C PRO A 83 -25.52 -22.00 -18.58
N ARG A 84 -25.99 -21.67 -19.79
CA ARG A 84 -26.77 -20.43 -20.07
C ARG A 84 -27.97 -20.24 -19.14
N ASP A 85 -28.55 -21.33 -18.64
CA ASP A 85 -29.74 -21.32 -17.77
C ASP A 85 -29.41 -20.95 -16.32
N LEU A 86 -28.13 -20.99 -15.92
CA LEU A 86 -27.65 -20.65 -14.58
C LEU A 86 -26.97 -19.26 -14.53
N ASN A 87 -26.81 -18.57 -15.66
CA ASN A 87 -26.03 -17.34 -15.80
C ASN A 87 -26.60 -16.07 -15.16
N GLY A 88 -27.78 -16.12 -14.51
CA GLY A 88 -28.49 -14.90 -14.11
C GLY A 88 -27.81 -14.14 -12.98
N GLU A 89 -28.15 -14.46 -11.74
CA GLU A 89 -27.87 -13.54 -10.61
C GLU A 89 -26.49 -13.72 -9.97
N TRP A 90 -26.01 -14.97 -9.86
CA TRP A 90 -24.77 -15.25 -9.13
C TRP A 90 -23.53 -14.95 -9.97
N ALA A 91 -23.60 -15.21 -11.28
CA ALA A 91 -22.52 -14.96 -12.23
C ALA A 91 -22.27 -13.45 -12.37
N GLU A 92 -23.35 -12.66 -12.47
CA GLU A 92 -23.28 -11.19 -12.45
C GLU A 92 -22.66 -10.66 -11.14
N ARG A 93 -23.10 -11.19 -9.98
CA ARG A 93 -22.52 -10.82 -8.68
C ARG A 93 -21.03 -11.14 -8.60
N LEU A 94 -20.62 -12.32 -9.06
CA LEU A 94 -19.23 -12.75 -9.02
C LEU A 94 -18.35 -11.87 -9.93
N SER A 95 -18.82 -11.58 -11.15
CA SER A 95 -18.15 -10.63 -12.07
C SER A 95 -18.02 -9.26 -11.45
N SER A 96 -19.10 -8.71 -10.89
CA SER A 96 -19.11 -7.41 -10.23
C SER A 96 -18.13 -7.37 -9.05
N ARG A 97 -18.01 -8.45 -8.27
CA ARG A 97 -17.03 -8.52 -7.16
C ARG A 97 -15.59 -8.65 -7.64
N GLN A 98 -15.35 -9.37 -8.72
CA GLN A 98 -14.02 -9.42 -9.33
C GLN A 98 -13.60 -8.03 -9.81
N GLU A 99 -14.49 -7.30 -10.49
CA GLU A 99 -14.25 -5.93 -10.96
C GLU A 99 -13.99 -4.96 -9.79
N GLU A 100 -14.79 -5.02 -8.73
CA GLU A 100 -14.58 -4.24 -7.50
C GLU A 100 -13.19 -4.50 -6.89
N ASN A 101 -12.77 -5.77 -6.81
CA ASN A 101 -11.47 -6.12 -6.24
C ASN A 101 -10.31 -5.60 -7.10
N VAL A 102 -10.42 -5.69 -8.42
CA VAL A 102 -9.43 -5.12 -9.35
C VAL A 102 -9.34 -3.61 -9.17
N ALA A 103 -10.48 -2.91 -9.12
CA ALA A 103 -10.53 -1.46 -8.92
C ALA A 103 -9.90 -1.05 -7.57
N LEU A 104 -10.14 -1.81 -6.50
CA LEU A 104 -9.53 -1.57 -5.19
C LEU A 104 -8.01 -1.78 -5.21
N MET A 105 -7.51 -2.82 -5.90
CA MET A 105 -6.08 -3.03 -6.07
C MET A 105 -5.41 -1.86 -6.79
N GLU A 106 -6.01 -1.39 -7.89
CA GLU A 106 -5.52 -0.22 -8.63
C GLU A 106 -5.53 1.06 -7.77
N GLU A 107 -6.54 1.24 -6.93
CA GLU A 107 -6.61 2.37 -6.01
C GLU A 107 -5.50 2.32 -4.95
N VAL A 108 -5.27 1.15 -4.34
CA VAL A 108 -4.17 0.95 -3.38
C VAL A 108 -2.83 1.28 -4.03
N VAL A 109 -2.56 0.79 -5.24
CA VAL A 109 -1.32 1.08 -5.98
C VAL A 109 -1.12 2.58 -6.20
N ARG A 110 -2.19 3.32 -6.48
CA ARG A 110 -2.15 4.77 -6.67
C ARG A 110 -1.82 5.51 -5.36
N ILE A 111 -2.48 5.14 -4.26
CA ILE A 111 -2.22 5.71 -2.93
C ILE A 111 -0.74 5.48 -2.54
N GLU A 112 -0.22 4.31 -2.84
CA GLU A 112 1.18 3.94 -2.61
C GLU A 112 2.16 4.78 -3.44
N ALA A 113 1.85 5.02 -4.71
CA ALA A 113 2.65 5.91 -5.56
C ALA A 113 2.70 7.34 -5.00
N ASP A 114 1.56 7.86 -4.53
CA ASP A 114 1.48 9.19 -3.92
C ASP A 114 2.25 9.25 -2.59
N ALA A 115 2.15 8.22 -1.76
CA ALA A 115 2.91 8.11 -0.52
C ALA A 115 4.43 8.06 -0.78
N ALA A 116 4.86 7.31 -1.78
CA ALA A 116 6.27 7.25 -2.20
C ALA A 116 6.77 8.61 -2.70
N ALA A 117 5.97 9.33 -3.49
CA ALA A 117 6.31 10.67 -3.95
C ALA A 117 6.50 11.66 -2.78
N ARG A 118 5.58 11.64 -1.81
CA ARG A 118 5.68 12.45 -0.59
C ARG A 118 6.92 12.12 0.23
N LEU A 119 7.18 10.84 0.50
CA LEU A 119 8.35 10.40 1.26
C LEU A 119 9.66 10.83 0.59
N ASN A 120 9.74 10.71 -0.74
CA ASN A 120 10.90 11.18 -1.50
C ASN A 120 11.11 12.70 -1.37
N SER A 121 10.03 13.48 -1.35
CA SER A 121 10.11 14.93 -1.09
C SER A 121 10.65 15.24 0.31
N GLN A 122 10.11 14.57 1.33
CA GLN A 122 10.55 14.76 2.72
C GLN A 122 12.02 14.36 2.93
N ILE A 123 12.47 13.24 2.34
CA ILE A 123 13.88 12.82 2.38
C ILE A 123 14.79 13.88 1.75
N ARG A 124 14.37 14.48 0.63
CA ARG A 124 15.11 15.55 -0.03
C ARG A 124 15.25 16.78 0.85
N GLU A 125 14.16 17.19 1.51
CA GLU A 125 14.18 18.32 2.46
C GLU A 125 15.10 18.07 3.64
N VAL A 126 15.04 16.88 4.25
CA VAL A 126 15.93 16.48 5.35
C VAL A 126 17.39 16.51 4.92
N ARG A 127 17.71 16.00 3.72
CA ARG A 127 19.08 16.05 3.17
C ARG A 127 19.57 17.49 3.00
N LEU A 128 18.72 18.39 2.50
CA LEU A 128 19.05 19.82 2.36
C LEU A 128 19.25 20.49 3.72
N ALA A 129 18.38 20.21 4.69
CA ALA A 129 18.50 20.71 6.05
C ALA A 129 19.79 20.23 6.72
N LEU A 130 20.14 18.95 6.57
CA LEU A 130 21.37 18.37 7.09
C LEU A 130 22.62 18.98 6.44
N ALA A 131 22.61 19.19 5.13
CA ALA A 131 23.72 19.87 4.45
C ALA A 131 23.89 21.32 4.96
N LYS A 132 22.79 22.02 5.24
CA LYS A 132 22.80 23.37 5.83
C LYS A 132 23.36 23.37 7.25
N THR A 133 22.97 22.42 8.10
CA THR A 133 23.49 22.32 9.48
C THR A 133 24.97 21.97 9.48
N GLN A 134 25.43 21.07 8.60
CA GLN A 134 26.85 20.75 8.44
C GLN A 134 27.68 21.96 8.00
N ARG A 135 27.19 22.74 7.02
CA ARG A 135 27.84 24.01 6.62
C ARG A 135 27.89 25.01 7.77
N ASN A 136 26.80 25.17 8.52
CA ASN A 136 26.77 26.05 9.69
C ASN A 136 27.75 25.60 10.79
N ALA A 137 27.90 24.29 11.00
CA ALA A 137 28.88 23.73 11.94
C ALA A 137 30.32 24.00 11.50
N GLN A 138 30.62 23.87 10.20
CA GLN A 138 31.94 24.21 9.63
C GLN A 138 32.25 25.71 9.77
N VAL A 139 31.29 26.58 9.46
CA VAL A 139 31.45 28.04 9.59
C VAL A 139 31.66 28.42 11.06
N SER A 140 30.83 27.93 11.98
CA SER A 140 30.99 28.22 13.41
C SER A 140 32.28 27.65 14.01
N GLY A 141 32.75 26.49 13.55
CA GLY A 141 34.06 25.94 13.88
C GLY A 141 35.22 26.83 13.40
N ALA A 142 35.13 27.36 12.17
CA ALA A 142 36.11 28.29 11.63
C ALA A 142 36.15 29.62 12.39
N TYR A 143 35.00 30.12 12.86
CA TYR A 143 34.94 31.32 13.71
C TYR A 143 35.51 31.08 15.13
N ARG A 144 35.30 29.91 15.75
CA ARG A 144 35.95 29.56 17.02
C ARG A 144 37.47 29.45 16.89
N GLY A 145 37.98 28.97 15.76
CA GLY A 145 39.42 28.90 15.50
C GLY A 145 40.10 30.26 15.28
N ARG A 146 39.34 31.32 14.95
CA ARG A 146 39.88 32.66 14.65
C ARG A 146 39.72 33.67 15.79
N SER A 147 38.91 33.37 16.80
CA SER A 147 38.58 34.30 17.90
C SER A 147 39.57 34.28 19.08
N ALA A 148 40.75 33.68 18.94
CA ALA A 148 41.84 33.71 19.92
C ALA A 148 42.95 34.72 19.54
N ALA A 149 42.71 35.63 18.60
CA ALA A 149 43.58 36.78 18.38
C ALA A 149 43.10 37.94 19.26
N THR A 150 43.56 37.99 20.51
CA THR A 150 43.54 39.21 21.32
C THR A 150 44.08 40.36 20.49
N PRO A 151 43.35 41.48 20.32
CA PRO A 151 43.90 42.66 19.69
C PRO A 151 45.03 43.17 20.58
N ARG A 152 46.28 42.99 20.13
CA ARG A 152 47.43 43.68 20.72
C ARG A 152 47.24 45.15 20.40
N PHE A 153 46.67 45.88 21.34
CA PHE A 153 46.80 47.34 21.37
C PHE A 153 48.30 47.64 21.33
N LEU A 154 48.72 48.30 20.24
CA LEU A 154 50.06 48.84 20.07
C LEU A 154 50.31 49.80 21.25
N ASP A 155 51.18 49.37 22.15
CA ASP A 155 51.71 50.19 23.23
C ASP A 155 52.68 51.21 22.60
N SER A 156 52.14 52.35 22.18
CA SER A 156 52.94 53.45 21.64
C SER A 156 53.54 54.25 22.81
N LYS A 157 54.63 53.74 23.38
CA LYS A 157 55.60 54.53 24.14
C LYS A 157 57.02 54.20 23.70
N ARG A 158 57.54 55.02 22.79
CA ARG A 158 58.85 55.66 22.88
C ARG A 158 59.07 56.60 21.71
#